data_AF-A0A2W4VM10-F1
#
_entry.id   AF-A0A2W4VM10-F1
#
_cell.length_a   1.000
_cell.length_b   1.000
_cell.length_c   1.000
_cell.angle_alpha   90.00
_cell.angle_beta   90.00
_cell.angle_gamma   90.00
#
_symmetry.space_group_name_H-M   'P 1'
#
loop_
_entity.id
_entity.type
_entity.pdbx_description
1 polymer ?
#
loop_
_entity_poly.entity_id
_entity_poly.type
_entity_poly.pdbx_seq_one_letter_code
_entity_poly.pdbx_strand_id
1 'polypeptide(L)'
;LRSWRKSASIWLFAHFVGVPVPWHAVRQTDGAELLAYEHQRLLVLGAAGEHVPVVLAFDGFSLTTGDIGPTLDHLLFTMGDGERLPLMCAASADLAAFHTRGHWHGGAQTRNVTWNGEHFARLDFEERLQPGMALPTVQVYDALQLLLSLARYLQPLGPDAVRAVLQAYADGGTGGPALREFIAHLLPRLGWVSKLAAWSPRLDRSRELMRLRTVLEGMTAFVAQAA
;
A
#
# COMPACT_ATOMS: atom_id res chain seq x y z
N LEU A 1 15.90 10.94 3.83
CA LEU A 1 16.63 9.98 4.70
C LEU A 1 15.89 9.78 6.02
N ARG A 2 15.83 8.55 6.52
CA ARG A 2 15.09 8.22 7.76
C ARG A 2 16.02 8.30 8.98
N SER A 3 15.54 8.92 10.06
CA SER A 3 16.31 8.95 11.32
C SER A 3 16.35 7.56 11.96
N TRP A 4 17.42 7.25 12.70
CA TRP A 4 17.59 5.95 13.34
C TRP A 4 16.41 5.57 14.25
N ARG A 5 15.92 6.53 15.05
CA ARG A 5 14.76 6.31 15.94
C ARG A 5 13.51 5.93 15.15
N LYS A 6 13.23 6.63 14.04
CA LYS A 6 12.09 6.34 13.17
C LYS A 6 12.23 4.96 12.53
N SER A 7 13.43 4.61 12.06
CA SER A 7 13.70 3.30 11.48
C SER A 7 13.55 2.16 12.49
N ALA A 8 14.06 2.32 13.72
CA ALA A 8 13.91 1.35 14.80
C ALA A 8 12.43 1.11 15.15
N SER A 9 11.64 2.17 15.28
CA SER A 9 10.21 2.05 15.57
C SER A 9 9.44 1.31 14.48
N ILE A 10 9.69 1.63 13.20
CA ILE A 10 9.06 0.93 12.07
C ILE A 10 9.43 -0.55 12.08
N TRP A 11 10.72 -0.86 12.25
CA TRP A 11 11.22 -2.24 12.24
C TRP A 11 10.63 -3.08 13.38
N LEU A 12 10.57 -2.53 14.59
CA LEU A 12 9.98 -3.19 15.76
C LEU A 12 8.48 -3.40 15.57
N PHE A 13 7.76 -2.39 15.08
CA PHE A 13 6.32 -2.51 14.84
C PHE A 13 6.03 -3.56 13.76
N ALA A 14 6.79 -3.56 12.67
CA ALA A 14 6.71 -4.57 11.62
C ALA A 14 6.90 -5.99 12.20
N HIS A 15 7.96 -6.21 12.98
CA HIS A 15 8.18 -7.51 13.63
C HIS A 15 7.05 -7.88 14.59
N PHE A 16 6.53 -6.92 15.36
CA PHE A 16 5.40 -7.13 16.25
C PHE A 16 4.14 -7.60 15.49
N VAL A 17 3.85 -7.02 14.32
CA VAL A 17 2.72 -7.44 13.50
C VAL A 17 3.00 -8.69 12.66
N GLY A 18 4.20 -9.28 12.76
CA GLY A 18 4.60 -10.50 12.06
C GLY A 18 5.17 -10.27 10.65
N VAL A 19 5.73 -9.08 10.43
CA VAL A 19 6.23 -8.60 9.14
C VAL A 19 7.75 -8.50 9.18
N PRO A 20 8.50 -9.46 8.61
CA PRO A 20 9.96 -9.47 8.67
C PRO A 20 10.57 -8.51 7.64
N VAL A 21 10.43 -7.19 7.87
CA VAL A 21 11.02 -6.18 6.98
C VAL A 21 12.54 -6.12 7.20
N PRO A 22 13.36 -6.19 6.13
CA PRO A 22 14.80 -6.03 6.24
C PRO A 22 15.19 -4.66 6.80
N TRP A 23 16.18 -4.65 7.69
CA TRP A 23 16.65 -3.40 8.31
C TRP A 23 17.10 -2.34 7.28
N HIS A 24 17.75 -2.76 6.19
CA HIS A 24 18.21 -1.84 5.14
C HIS A 24 17.06 -1.14 4.40
N ALA A 25 15.91 -1.80 4.23
CA ALA A 25 14.73 -1.18 3.65
C ALA A 25 14.13 -0.13 4.59
N VAL A 26 14.19 -0.38 5.91
CA VAL A 26 13.71 0.58 6.91
C VAL A 26 14.71 1.72 7.16
N ARG A 27 16.01 1.45 6.95
CA ARG A 27 17.12 2.38 7.16
C ARG A 27 17.70 2.88 5.83
N GLN A 28 17.01 3.85 5.26
CA GLN A 28 17.40 4.60 4.08
C GLN A 28 18.37 5.74 4.45
N THR A 29 19.65 5.58 4.15
CA THR A 29 20.73 6.52 4.53
C THR A 29 21.42 7.22 3.37
N ASP A 30 21.20 6.77 2.12
CA ASP A 30 21.81 7.37 0.93
C ASP A 30 20.74 7.72 -0.10
N GLY A 31 20.61 9.02 -0.42
CA GLY A 31 19.62 9.51 -1.37
C GLY A 31 20.01 9.26 -2.82
N ALA A 32 21.31 9.30 -3.14
CA ALA A 32 21.79 9.06 -4.50
C ALA A 32 21.61 7.59 -4.87
N GLU A 33 21.87 6.67 -3.94
CA GLU A 33 21.58 5.24 -4.16
C GLU A 33 20.10 4.96 -4.38
N LEU A 34 19.20 5.62 -3.63
CA LEU A 34 17.76 5.45 -3.79
C LEU A 34 17.28 5.98 -5.14
N LEU A 35 17.80 7.14 -5.57
CA LEU A 35 17.46 7.73 -6.86
C LEU A 35 17.97 6.88 -8.02
N ALA A 36 19.18 6.34 -7.91
CA ALA A 36 19.73 5.40 -8.89
C ALA A 36 18.91 4.10 -8.95
N TYR A 37 18.46 3.60 -7.80
CA TYR A 37 17.59 2.43 -7.72
C TYR A 37 16.23 2.71 -8.36
N GLU A 38 15.59 3.82 -8.03
CA GLU A 38 14.31 4.23 -8.63
C GLU A 38 14.44 4.39 -10.15
N HIS A 39 15.49 5.06 -10.63
CA HIS A 39 15.78 5.18 -12.05
C HIS A 39 15.81 3.81 -12.75
N GLN A 40 16.55 2.84 -12.19
CA GLN A 40 16.59 1.48 -12.73
C GLN A 40 15.23 0.79 -12.70
N ARG A 41 14.44 0.98 -11.63
CA ARG A 41 13.09 0.43 -11.50
C ARG A 41 12.15 0.98 -12.58
N LEU A 42 12.18 2.28 -12.84
CA LEU A 42 11.38 2.91 -13.89
C LEU A 42 11.75 2.38 -15.28
N LEU A 43 13.04 2.24 -15.59
CA LEU A 43 13.47 1.68 -16.88
C LEU A 43 13.00 0.24 -17.07
N VAL A 44 13.13 -0.61 -16.04
CA VAL A 44 12.71 -2.02 -16.11
C VAL A 44 11.20 -2.15 -16.26
N LEU A 45 10.44 -1.37 -15.48
CA LEU A 45 8.97 -1.40 -15.54
C LEU A 45 8.44 -0.83 -16.86
N GLY A 46 9.01 0.29 -17.33
CA GLY A 46 8.67 0.85 -18.63
C GLY A 46 8.97 -0.10 -19.79
N ALA A 47 10.10 -0.81 -19.75
CA ALA A 47 10.43 -1.84 -20.74
C ALA A 47 9.49 -3.07 -20.68
N ALA A 48 8.88 -3.33 -19.52
CA ALA A 48 7.85 -4.37 -19.35
C ALA A 48 6.44 -3.91 -19.79
N GLY A 49 6.30 -2.66 -20.24
CA GLY A 49 5.01 -2.09 -20.66
C GLY A 49 4.14 -1.60 -19.51
N GLU A 50 4.69 -1.48 -18.30
CA GLU A 50 3.96 -0.92 -17.16
C GLU A 50 3.81 0.59 -17.27
N HIS A 51 2.68 1.10 -16.79
CA HIS A 51 2.45 2.54 -16.72
C HIS A 51 3.23 3.15 -15.55
N VAL A 52 4.37 3.74 -15.89
CA VAL A 52 5.28 4.45 -14.97
C VAL A 52 5.75 5.75 -15.62
N PRO A 53 6.25 6.74 -14.84
CA PRO A 53 6.82 7.95 -15.41
C PRO A 53 7.96 7.63 -16.38
N VAL A 54 7.89 8.19 -17.59
CA VAL A 54 8.98 8.10 -18.55
C VAL A 54 10.18 8.85 -18.00
N VAL A 55 11.35 8.21 -17.99
CA VAL A 55 12.61 8.86 -17.62
C VAL A 55 13.05 9.79 -18.75
N LEU A 56 13.15 11.09 -18.44
CA LEU A 56 13.61 12.13 -19.37
C LEU A 56 15.12 12.40 -19.22
N ALA A 57 15.61 12.42 -17.98
CA ALA A 57 17.01 12.60 -17.67
C ALA A 57 17.38 11.99 -16.32
N PHE A 58 18.60 11.48 -16.19
CA PHE A 58 19.20 11.05 -14.93
C PHE A 58 20.71 11.31 -14.97
N ASP A 59 21.23 12.07 -14.00
CA ASP A 59 22.66 12.43 -13.92
C ASP A 59 23.38 11.84 -12.69
N GLY A 60 22.69 11.00 -11.91
CA GLY A 60 23.19 10.42 -10.66
C GLY A 60 22.73 11.17 -9.40
N PHE A 61 22.31 12.43 -9.53
CA PHE A 61 21.88 13.29 -8.41
C PHE A 61 20.46 13.83 -8.59
N SER A 62 19.98 13.89 -9.84
CA SER A 62 18.65 14.31 -10.23
C SER A 62 18.02 13.28 -11.17
N LEU A 63 16.73 13.03 -10.98
CA LEU A 63 15.91 12.19 -11.83
C LEU A 63 14.73 13.05 -12.31
N THR A 64 14.68 13.29 -13.62
CA THR A 64 13.60 14.05 -14.26
C THR A 64 12.71 13.08 -15.01
N THR A 65 11.41 13.12 -14.73
CA THR A 65 10.42 12.22 -15.31
C THR A 65 9.28 12.99 -15.97
N GLY A 66 8.58 12.33 -16.89
CA GLY A 66 7.35 12.83 -17.47
C GLY A 66 6.21 12.86 -16.45
N ASP A 67 5.29 13.82 -16.61
CA ASP A 67 4.07 13.88 -15.81
C ASP A 67 3.14 12.69 -16.15
N ILE A 68 2.58 12.06 -15.11
CA ILE A 68 1.65 10.94 -15.21
C ILE A 68 0.28 11.25 -14.60
N GLY A 69 0.01 12.54 -14.34
CA GLY A 69 -1.29 13.02 -13.92
C GLY A 69 -1.50 13.00 -12.40
N PRO A 70 -2.75 13.28 -11.96
CA PRO A 70 -3.06 13.48 -10.55
C PRO A 70 -2.95 12.18 -9.75
N THR A 71 -2.51 12.31 -8.50
CA THR A 71 -2.47 11.17 -7.58
C THR A 71 -3.88 10.69 -7.25
N LEU A 72 -4.03 9.38 -7.06
CA LEU A 72 -5.26 8.76 -6.61
C LEU A 72 -5.72 9.40 -5.29
N ASP A 73 -4.78 9.77 -4.42
CA ASP A 73 -5.09 10.47 -3.18
C ASP A 73 -5.76 11.82 -3.38
N HIS A 74 -5.23 12.62 -4.32
CA HIS A 74 -5.80 13.91 -4.68
C HIS A 74 -7.19 13.76 -5.28
N LEU A 75 -7.35 12.81 -6.21
CA LEU A 75 -8.64 12.53 -6.84
C LEU A 75 -9.70 12.12 -5.82
N LEU A 76 -9.40 11.15 -4.95
CA LEU A 76 -10.33 10.70 -3.91
C LEU A 76 -10.74 11.84 -2.97
N PHE A 77 -9.81 12.76 -2.67
CA PHE A 77 -10.11 13.94 -1.86
C PHE A 77 -11.11 14.89 -2.56
N THR A 78 -10.96 15.11 -3.87
CA THR A 78 -11.80 16.04 -4.64
C THR A 78 -13.13 15.44 -5.13
N MET A 79 -13.20 14.12 -5.28
CA MET A 79 -14.38 13.41 -5.80
C MET A 79 -15.53 13.35 -4.78
N GLY A 80 -16.75 13.22 -5.29
CA GLY A 80 -17.94 12.96 -4.48
C GLY A 80 -17.99 11.54 -3.91
N ASP A 81 -18.72 11.35 -2.81
CA ASP A 81 -18.71 10.10 -2.04
C ASP A 81 -19.16 8.87 -2.86
N GLY A 82 -20.10 9.03 -3.79
CA GLY A 82 -20.62 7.94 -4.62
C GLY A 82 -19.63 7.36 -5.64
N GLU A 83 -18.60 8.12 -6.01
CA GLU A 83 -17.64 7.73 -7.04
C GLU A 83 -16.33 7.17 -6.46
N ARG A 84 -16.08 7.41 -5.16
CA ARG A 84 -14.84 6.99 -4.49
C ARG A 84 -14.71 5.46 -4.45
N LEU A 85 -15.75 4.75 -4.02
CA LEU A 85 -15.64 3.29 -3.84
C LEU A 85 -15.33 2.54 -5.14
N PRO A 86 -16.02 2.81 -6.28
CA PRO A 86 -15.64 2.22 -7.55
C PRO A 86 -14.17 2.45 -7.92
N LEU A 87 -13.65 3.67 -7.75
CA LEU A 87 -12.25 3.99 -8.06
C LEU A 87 -11.27 3.27 -7.12
N MET A 88 -11.60 3.18 -5.82
CA MET A 88 -10.79 2.43 -4.85
C MET A 88 -10.71 0.94 -5.18
N CYS A 89 -11.83 0.33 -5.56
CA CYS A 89 -11.87 -1.06 -6.01
C CYS A 89 -11.07 -1.25 -7.31
N ALA A 90 -11.21 -0.34 -8.27
CA ALA A 90 -10.45 -0.37 -9.52
C ALA A 90 -8.93 -0.28 -9.28
N ALA A 91 -8.48 0.62 -8.39
CA ALA A 91 -7.07 0.72 -8.01
C ALA A 91 -6.56 -0.56 -7.33
N SER A 92 -7.40 -1.22 -6.55
CA SER A 92 -7.05 -2.49 -5.89
C SER A 92 -6.93 -3.64 -6.87
N ALA A 93 -7.86 -3.75 -7.83
CA ALA A 93 -7.80 -4.73 -8.90
C ALA A 93 -6.59 -4.50 -9.83
N ASP A 94 -6.28 -3.24 -10.16
CA ASP A 94 -5.09 -2.90 -10.94
C ASP A 94 -3.79 -3.29 -10.22
N LEU A 95 -3.72 -3.08 -8.90
CA LEU A 95 -2.59 -3.56 -8.11
C LEU A 95 -2.45 -5.08 -8.12
N ALA A 96 -3.57 -5.82 -8.07
CA ALA A 96 -3.53 -7.27 -8.19
C ALA A 96 -3.02 -7.71 -9.58
N ALA A 97 -3.46 -7.06 -10.65
CA ALA A 97 -2.99 -7.34 -12.00
C ALA A 97 -1.49 -7.07 -12.16
N PHE A 98 -1.00 -5.94 -11.62
CA PHE A 98 0.42 -5.60 -11.54
C PHE A 98 1.24 -6.68 -10.81
N HIS A 99 0.70 -7.20 -9.70
CA HIS A 99 1.33 -8.27 -8.94
C HIS A 99 1.31 -9.62 -9.66
N THR A 100 0.24 -9.94 -10.38
CA THR A 100 0.16 -11.18 -11.18
C THR A 100 1.23 -11.22 -12.28
N ARG A 101 1.66 -10.07 -12.80
CA ARG A 101 2.80 -9.97 -13.74
C ARG A 101 4.18 -10.06 -13.07
N GLY A 102 4.22 -10.34 -11.77
CA GLY A 102 5.46 -10.52 -11.00
C GLY A 102 6.08 -9.20 -10.51
N HIS A 103 5.36 -8.08 -10.65
CA HIS A 103 5.83 -6.79 -10.19
C HIS A 103 5.38 -6.48 -8.76
N TRP A 104 5.96 -5.44 -8.19
CA TRP A 104 5.71 -4.93 -6.84
C TRP A 104 6.17 -3.47 -6.79
N HIS A 105 5.74 -2.73 -5.78
CA HIS A 105 6.04 -1.31 -5.61
C HIS A 105 6.89 -1.04 -4.37
N GLY A 106 6.54 -1.64 -3.23
CA GLY A 106 7.14 -1.44 -1.91
C GLY A 106 6.63 -0.22 -1.15
N GLY A 107 5.85 0.63 -1.82
CA GLY A 107 5.30 1.88 -1.32
C GLY A 107 3.95 2.21 -1.94
N ALA A 108 3.08 1.21 -2.16
CA ALA A 108 1.82 1.31 -2.92
C ALA A 108 0.70 2.10 -2.21
N GLN A 109 1.01 3.26 -1.65
CA GLN A 109 0.03 4.18 -1.06
C GLN A 109 -0.65 5.00 -2.15
N THR A 110 -1.87 5.49 -1.90
CA THR A 110 -2.64 6.34 -2.84
C THR A 110 -1.89 7.56 -3.36
N ARG A 111 -0.92 8.09 -2.61
CA ARG A 111 -0.07 9.22 -3.03
C ARG A 111 0.96 8.87 -4.11
N ASN A 112 1.29 7.58 -4.23
CA ASN A 112 2.28 7.05 -5.18
C ASN A 112 1.59 6.35 -6.37
N VAL A 113 0.25 6.35 -6.39
CA VAL A 113 -0.57 5.88 -7.50
C VAL A 113 -1.23 7.09 -8.14
N THR A 114 -1.32 7.10 -9.46
CA THR A 114 -2.01 8.14 -10.24
C THR A 114 -3.08 7.51 -11.12
N TRP A 115 -4.06 8.31 -11.51
CA TRP A 115 -5.14 7.88 -12.41
C TRP A 115 -5.48 9.02 -13.36
N ASN A 116 -5.39 8.77 -14.67
CA ASN A 116 -5.66 9.78 -15.69
C ASN A 116 -7.07 9.67 -16.31
N GLY A 117 -7.92 8.76 -15.80
CA GLY A 117 -9.23 8.45 -16.38
C GLY A 117 -9.27 7.16 -17.19
N GLU A 118 -8.11 6.64 -17.59
CA GLU A 118 -7.99 5.43 -18.43
C GLU A 118 -7.01 4.40 -17.85
N HIS A 119 -5.87 4.86 -17.32
CA HIS A 119 -4.81 4.01 -16.80
C HIS A 119 -4.35 4.43 -15.41
N PHE A 120 -4.07 3.43 -14.57
CA PHE A 120 -3.34 3.63 -13.33
C PHE A 120 -1.85 3.61 -13.60
N ALA A 121 -1.12 4.59 -13.06
CA ALA A 121 0.34 4.60 -13.09
C ALA A 121 0.91 4.73 -11.68
N ARG A 122 2.17 4.31 -11.50
CA ARG A 122 2.86 4.27 -10.20
C ARG A 122 4.16 5.07 -10.28
N LEU A 123 4.50 5.79 -9.22
CA LEU A 123 5.72 6.58 -9.07
C LEU A 123 6.39 6.27 -7.73
N ASP A 124 7.61 6.78 -7.51
CA ASP A 124 8.31 6.65 -6.22
C ASP A 124 8.69 5.19 -5.89
N PHE A 125 9.44 4.56 -6.80
CA PHE A 125 9.94 3.17 -6.69
C PHE A 125 11.27 3.06 -5.92
N GLU A 126 11.44 3.82 -4.84
CA GLU A 126 12.70 3.88 -4.08
C GLU A 126 12.90 2.71 -3.09
N GLU A 127 11.84 1.95 -2.78
CA GLU A 127 11.87 0.94 -1.71
C GLU A 127 12.64 -0.32 -2.13
N ARG A 128 13.71 -0.67 -1.41
CA ARG A 128 14.60 -1.80 -1.71
C ARG A 128 14.22 -3.05 -0.91
N LEU A 129 13.04 -3.61 -1.18
CA LEU A 129 12.54 -4.78 -0.44
C LEU A 129 13.06 -6.11 -0.97
N GLN A 130 13.32 -6.19 -2.28
CA GLN A 130 13.98 -7.35 -2.89
C GLN A 130 15.49 -7.13 -3.08
N PRO A 131 16.31 -8.18 -2.95
CA PRO A 131 15.96 -9.59 -2.68
C PRO A 131 15.77 -9.92 -1.18
N GLY A 132 15.77 -8.92 -0.30
CA GLY A 132 15.68 -9.11 1.16
C GLY A 132 14.37 -9.74 1.66
N MET A 133 13.34 -9.81 0.81
CA MET A 133 12.03 -10.36 1.11
C MET A 133 11.46 -11.09 -0.11
N ALA A 134 10.75 -12.20 0.14
CA ALA A 134 10.09 -12.96 -0.91
C ALA A 134 9.02 -12.11 -1.62
N LEU A 135 8.93 -12.23 -2.95
CA LEU A 135 7.99 -11.47 -3.77
C LEU A 135 6.53 -11.52 -3.26
N PRO A 136 5.96 -12.69 -2.92
CA PRO A 136 4.58 -12.74 -2.41
C PRO A 136 4.38 -11.91 -1.14
N THR A 137 5.39 -11.88 -0.26
CA THR A 137 5.34 -11.09 0.98
C THR A 137 5.38 -9.60 0.68
N VAL A 138 6.22 -9.16 -0.28
CA VAL A 138 6.27 -7.76 -0.72
C VAL A 138 4.93 -7.31 -1.30
N GLN A 139 4.31 -8.15 -2.13
CA GLN A 139 3.03 -7.85 -2.77
C GLN A 139 1.87 -7.76 -1.77
N VAL A 140 1.88 -8.59 -0.72
CA VAL A 140 0.94 -8.46 0.41
C VAL A 140 1.12 -7.12 1.12
N TYR A 141 2.35 -6.62 1.27
CA TYR A 141 2.59 -5.31 1.88
C TYR A 141 2.11 -4.16 1.01
N ASP A 142 2.29 -4.23 -0.29
CA ASP A 142 1.73 -3.25 -1.20
C ASP A 142 0.19 -3.19 -1.08
N ALA A 143 -0.48 -4.35 -1.05
CA ALA A 143 -1.93 -4.41 -0.89
C ALA A 143 -2.40 -3.79 0.44
N LEU A 144 -1.69 -4.06 1.54
CA LEU A 144 -2.00 -3.48 2.85
C LEU A 144 -1.68 -1.98 2.92
N GLN A 145 -0.58 -1.52 2.32
CA GLN A 145 -0.24 -0.10 2.24
C GLN A 145 -1.32 0.67 1.47
N LEU A 146 -1.78 0.12 0.35
CA LEU A 146 -2.89 0.70 -0.41
C LEU A 146 -4.14 0.78 0.48
N LEU A 147 -4.58 -0.33 1.07
CA LEU A 147 -5.77 -0.36 1.92
C LEU A 147 -5.69 0.63 3.09
N LEU A 148 -4.56 0.69 3.78
CA LEU A 148 -4.38 1.59 4.92
C LEU A 148 -4.36 3.06 4.49
N SER A 149 -3.81 3.38 3.31
CA SER A 149 -3.89 4.74 2.76
C SER A 149 -5.31 5.13 2.34
N LEU A 150 -6.16 4.15 2.01
CA LEU A 150 -7.59 4.32 1.71
C LEU A 150 -8.48 4.43 2.96
N ALA A 151 -7.98 4.06 4.14
CA ALA A 151 -8.79 3.93 5.36
C ALA A 151 -9.60 5.18 5.71
N ARG A 152 -9.07 6.39 5.43
CA ARG A 152 -9.80 7.64 5.68
C ARG A 152 -11.04 7.83 4.79
N TYR A 153 -11.04 7.28 3.58
CA TYR A 153 -12.14 7.33 2.64
C TYR A 153 -13.10 6.16 2.84
N LEU A 154 -12.59 5.02 3.32
CA LEU A 154 -13.38 3.83 3.63
C LEU A 154 -14.17 3.96 4.94
N GLN A 155 -13.62 4.66 5.95
CA GLN A 155 -14.28 4.81 7.25
C GLN A 155 -15.73 5.33 7.17
N PRO A 156 -16.05 6.41 6.42
CA PRO A 156 -17.44 6.86 6.30
C PRO A 156 -18.34 5.91 5.50
N LEU A 157 -17.76 5.04 4.67
CA LEU A 157 -18.50 4.04 3.86
C LEU A 157 -18.73 2.72 4.61
N GLY A 158 -18.02 2.50 5.71
CA GLY A 158 -18.18 1.34 6.58
C GLY A 158 -17.37 0.10 6.15
N PRO A 159 -17.48 -0.99 6.93
CA PRO A 159 -16.65 -2.19 6.77
C PRO A 159 -16.93 -2.97 5.47
N ASP A 160 -18.14 -2.88 4.91
CA ASP A 160 -18.46 -3.51 3.63
C ASP A 160 -17.65 -2.91 2.48
N ALA A 161 -17.33 -1.61 2.52
CA ALA A 161 -16.47 -0.95 1.54
C ALA A 161 -15.02 -1.46 1.64
N VAL A 162 -14.51 -1.64 2.87
CA VAL A 162 -13.19 -2.26 3.11
C VAL A 162 -13.15 -3.67 2.52
N ARG A 163 -14.19 -4.48 2.78
CA ARG A 163 -14.30 -5.83 2.20
C ARG A 163 -14.32 -5.77 0.67
N ALA A 164 -15.08 -4.85 0.07
CA ALA A 164 -15.18 -4.70 -1.38
C ALA A 164 -13.81 -4.39 -2.03
N VAL A 165 -13.00 -3.51 -1.42
CA VAL A 165 -11.63 -3.22 -1.90
C VAL A 165 -10.73 -4.45 -1.79
N LEU A 166 -10.74 -5.15 -0.65
CA LEU A 166 -9.96 -6.39 -0.48
C LEU A 166 -10.40 -7.49 -1.47
N GLN A 167 -11.70 -7.59 -1.73
CA GLN A 167 -12.26 -8.53 -2.67
C GLN A 167 -11.85 -8.20 -4.11
N ALA A 168 -11.85 -6.91 -4.49
CA ALA A 168 -11.37 -6.47 -5.79
C ALA A 168 -9.89 -6.83 -6.03
N TYR A 169 -9.03 -6.72 -5.00
CA TYR A 169 -7.66 -7.23 -5.10
C TYR A 169 -7.62 -8.76 -5.25
N ALA A 170 -8.42 -9.48 -4.46
CA ALA A 170 -8.43 -10.94 -4.50
C ALA A 170 -8.91 -11.51 -5.85
N ASP A 171 -9.87 -10.84 -6.47
CA ASP A 171 -10.45 -11.26 -7.77
C ASP A 171 -9.63 -10.74 -8.96
N GLY A 172 -8.93 -9.63 -8.80
CA GLY A 172 -8.12 -9.01 -9.87
C GLY A 172 -6.80 -9.71 -10.18
N GLY A 173 -6.44 -10.75 -9.44
CA GLY A 173 -5.17 -11.45 -9.64
C GLY A 173 -5.00 -12.71 -8.79
N THR A 174 -3.76 -13.19 -8.72
CA THR A 174 -3.39 -14.45 -8.06
C THR A 174 -2.98 -14.28 -6.59
N GLY A 175 -2.86 -13.04 -6.11
CA GLY A 175 -2.40 -12.72 -4.75
C GLY A 175 -3.46 -12.82 -3.64
N GLY A 176 -4.73 -13.08 -4.00
CA GLY A 176 -5.85 -13.14 -3.05
C GLY A 176 -5.67 -14.11 -1.89
N PRO A 177 -5.31 -15.40 -2.14
CA PRO A 177 -5.09 -16.37 -1.07
C PRO A 177 -4.01 -15.95 -0.07
N ALA A 178 -2.86 -15.48 -0.56
CA ALA A 178 -1.75 -15.03 0.29
C ALA A 178 -2.15 -13.81 1.15
N LEU A 179 -2.91 -12.86 0.57
CA LEU A 179 -3.43 -11.71 1.31
C LEU A 179 -4.41 -12.15 2.41
N ARG A 180 -5.35 -13.05 2.10
CA ARG A 180 -6.31 -13.59 3.10
C ARG A 180 -5.60 -14.27 4.25
N GLU A 181 -4.68 -15.18 3.94
CA GLU A 181 -3.89 -15.89 4.94
C GLU A 181 -3.15 -14.89 5.82
N PHE A 182 -2.49 -13.91 5.23
CA PHE A 182 -1.76 -12.90 5.99
C PHE A 182 -2.68 -12.06 6.90
N ILE A 183 -3.84 -11.63 6.40
CA ILE A 183 -4.82 -10.90 7.20
C ILE A 183 -5.33 -11.75 8.37
N ALA A 184 -5.60 -13.04 8.16
CA ALA A 184 -6.01 -13.96 9.22
C ALA A 184 -4.99 -14.04 10.36
N HIS A 185 -3.69 -14.05 10.03
CA HIS A 185 -2.61 -14.01 11.01
C HIS A 185 -2.46 -12.64 11.72
N LEU A 186 -2.78 -11.55 11.02
CA LEU A 186 -2.64 -10.18 11.51
C LEU A 186 -3.78 -9.76 12.45
N LEU A 187 -5.02 -10.20 12.15
CA LEU A 187 -6.25 -9.77 12.83
C LEU A 187 -6.19 -9.90 14.36
N PRO A 188 -5.75 -11.02 14.97
CA PRO A 188 -5.69 -11.13 16.43
C PRO A 188 -4.81 -10.05 17.06
N ARG A 189 -3.64 -9.77 16.46
CA ARG A 189 -2.67 -8.80 16.98
C ARG A 189 -3.22 -7.38 16.92
N LEU A 190 -3.82 -7.00 15.80
CA LEU A 190 -4.42 -5.67 15.65
C LEU A 190 -5.69 -5.50 16.50
N GLY A 191 -6.47 -6.56 16.68
CA GLY A 191 -7.61 -6.58 17.59
C GLY A 191 -7.21 -6.27 19.02
N TRP A 192 -6.08 -6.82 19.49
CA TRP A 192 -5.51 -6.48 20.79
C TRP A 192 -5.09 -5.01 20.90
N VAL A 193 -4.43 -4.46 19.88
CA VAL A 193 -4.05 -3.04 19.85
C VAL A 193 -5.28 -2.13 19.93
N SER A 194 -6.34 -2.45 19.18
CA SER A 194 -7.60 -1.70 19.19
C SER A 194 -8.27 -1.74 20.58
N LYS A 195 -8.29 -2.91 21.24
CA LYS A 195 -8.83 -3.07 22.60
C LYS A 195 -8.05 -2.25 23.63
N LEU A 196 -6.71 -2.25 23.56
CA LEU A 196 -5.86 -1.48 24.47
C LEU A 196 -6.03 0.03 24.26
N ALA A 197 -6.13 0.49 23.00
CA ALA A 197 -6.37 1.89 22.70
C ALA A 197 -7.73 2.39 23.25
N ALA A 198 -8.74 1.52 23.28
CA ALA A 198 -10.07 1.82 23.81
C ALA A 198 -10.09 2.14 25.31
N TRP A 199 -9.07 1.75 26.08
CA TRP A 199 -9.00 2.03 27.52
C TRP A 199 -8.76 3.52 27.83
N SER A 200 -8.35 4.30 26.84
CA SER A 200 -8.22 5.76 26.95
C SER A 200 -9.41 6.43 26.25
N PRO A 201 -10.29 7.15 26.97
CA PRO A 201 -11.43 7.84 26.37
C PRO A 201 -11.05 8.84 25.27
N ARG A 202 -9.82 9.40 25.34
CA ARG A 202 -9.27 10.29 24.31
C ARG A 202 -8.93 9.53 23.03
N LEU A 203 -8.34 8.35 23.15
CA LEU A 203 -7.97 7.52 22.00
C LEU A 203 -9.18 6.79 21.42
N ASP A 204 -10.14 6.41 22.28
CA ASP A 204 -11.36 5.70 21.89
C ASP A 204 -12.20 6.47 20.86
N ARG A 205 -12.22 7.80 20.99
CA ARG A 205 -12.93 8.72 20.08
C ARG A 205 -12.07 9.27 18.94
N SER A 206 -10.82 8.82 18.82
CA SER A 206 -9.92 9.32 17.78
C SER A 206 -10.35 8.82 16.40
N ARG A 207 -10.22 9.67 15.38
CA ARG A 207 -10.51 9.29 13.98
C ARG A 207 -9.67 8.10 13.53
N GLU A 208 -8.42 8.01 14.01
CA GLU A 208 -7.52 6.90 13.67
C GLU A 208 -8.00 5.57 14.25
N LEU A 209 -8.50 5.54 15.49
CA LEU A 209 -9.04 4.31 16.05
C LEU A 209 -10.34 3.89 15.36
N MET A 210 -11.20 4.85 15.00
CA MET A 210 -12.41 4.56 14.23
C MET A 210 -12.07 3.97 12.85
N ARG A 211 -11.11 4.54 12.14
CA ARG A 211 -10.59 3.98 10.88
C ARG A 211 -10.04 2.58 11.07
N LEU A 212 -9.23 2.37 12.11
CA LEU A 212 -8.68 1.04 12.41
C LEU A 212 -9.80 0.03 12.67
N ARG A 213 -10.82 0.37 13.46
CA ARG A 213 -11.97 -0.52 13.71
C ARG A 213 -12.72 -0.88 12.43
N THR A 214 -13.05 0.11 11.59
CA THR A 214 -13.71 -0.15 10.30
C THR A 214 -12.87 -1.05 9.40
N VAL A 215 -11.55 -0.84 9.35
CA VAL A 215 -10.63 -1.70 8.59
C VAL A 215 -10.61 -3.12 9.16
N LEU A 216 -10.53 -3.29 10.48
CA LEU A 216 -10.50 -4.61 11.12
C LEU A 216 -11.80 -5.40 10.91
N GLU A 217 -12.94 -4.73 11.00
CA GLU A 217 -14.26 -5.34 10.73
C GLU A 217 -14.36 -5.80 9.27
N GLY A 218 -13.95 -4.96 8.32
CA GLY A 218 -13.94 -5.33 6.89
C GLY A 218 -12.94 -6.44 6.57
N MET A 219 -11.74 -6.43 7.16
CA MET A 219 -10.76 -7.51 7.08
C MET A 219 -11.30 -8.83 7.64
N THR A 220 -12.02 -8.78 8.75
CA THR A 220 -12.66 -9.96 9.36
C THR A 220 -13.71 -10.55 8.42
N ALA A 221 -14.58 -9.70 7.86
CA ALA A 221 -15.59 -10.12 6.89
C ALA A 221 -14.97 -10.71 5.61
N PHE A 222 -13.86 -10.13 5.14
CA PHE A 222 -13.10 -10.65 4.01
C PHE A 222 -12.55 -12.05 4.28
N VAL A 223 -11.89 -12.28 5.42
CA VAL A 223 -11.34 -13.61 5.76
C VAL A 223 -12.45 -14.65 5.92
N ALA A 224 -13.58 -14.28 6.53
CA ALA A 224 -14.69 -15.21 6.79
C ALA A 224 -15.37 -15.78 5.52
N GLN A 225 -15.33 -15.07 4.39
CA GLN A 225 -15.99 -15.48 3.14
C GLN A 225 -15.30 -16.67 2.44
N ALA A 226 -14.08 -17.03 2.85
CA ALA A 226 -13.31 -18.13 2.28
C ALA A 226 -13.42 -19.44 3.09
N ALA A 227 -14.11 -19.42 4.23
CA ALA A 227 -14.38 -20.57 5.10
C ALA A 227 -15.78 -21.12 4.84
#